data_AF-A0A6L5GFM8-F1
#
_entry.id   AF-A0A6L5GFM8-F1
#
_cell.length_a   1.000
_cell.length_b   1.000
_cell.length_c   1.000
_cell.angle_alpha   90.00
_cell.angle_beta   90.00
_cell.angle_gamma   90.00
#
_symmetry.space_group_name_H-M   'P 1'
#
loop_
_entity.id
_entity.type
_entity.pdbx_description
1 polymer ?
#
loop_
_entity_poly.entity_id
_entity_poly.type
_entity_poly.pdbx_seq_one_letter_code
_entity_poly.pdbx_strand_id
1 'polypeptide(L)'
;MASVDEVIASINANTDAVTELQARIEASKASAEETFGQAQSLGVERAAAAVAACKDQLEEASAMTAALVNKLGEARSAAEAAKQA
;
A
#
# COMPACT_ATOMS: atom_id res chain seq x y z
N MET A 1 -24.69 11.40 18.66
CA MET A 1 -23.40 10.75 18.97
C MET A 1 -23.09 9.53 18.09
N ALA A 2 -23.94 9.13 17.12
CA ALA A 2 -23.61 8.07 16.17
C ALA A 2 -22.52 8.45 15.13
N SER A 3 -22.32 9.74 14.84
CA SER A 3 -21.46 10.16 13.71
C SER A 3 -19.96 9.97 13.91
N VAL A 4 -19.43 10.08 15.14
CA VAL A 4 -17.98 9.98 15.39
C VAL A 4 -17.53 8.52 15.50
N ASP A 5 -18.36 7.67 16.12
CA ASP A 5 -18.08 6.22 16.22
C ASP A 5 -18.13 5.54 14.85
N GLU A 6 -19.07 5.93 13.98
CA GLU A 6 -19.12 5.47 12.58
C GLU A 6 -17.89 5.91 11.78
N VAL A 7 -17.40 7.14 11.98
CA VAL A 7 -16.17 7.64 11.34
C VAL A 7 -14.96 6.85 11.81
N ILE A 8 -14.81 6.60 13.12
CA ILE A 8 -13.70 5.79 13.66
C ILE A 8 -13.75 4.37 13.09
N ALA A 9 -14.94 3.75 13.03
CA ALA A 9 -15.11 2.43 12.45
C ALA A 9 -14.72 2.39 10.97
N SER A 10 -15.11 3.41 10.18
CA SER A 10 -14.73 3.53 8.78
C SER A 10 -13.23 3.74 8.59
N ILE A 11 -12.58 4.54 9.44
CA ILE A 11 -11.12 4.74 9.39
C ILE A 11 -10.39 3.43 9.70
N ASN A 12 -10.85 2.65 10.68
CA ASN A 12 -10.26 1.35 10.99
C ASN A 12 -10.41 0.37 9.81
N ALA A 13 -11.61 0.26 9.22
CA ALA A 13 -11.83 -0.58 8.05
C ALA A 13 -10.94 -0.18 6.86
N ASN A 14 -10.76 1.13 6.63
CA ASN A 14 -9.85 1.62 5.59
C ASN A 14 -8.37 1.31 5.94
N THR A 15 -7.98 1.40 7.21
CA THR A 15 -6.62 1.06 7.65
C THR A 15 -6.31 -0.41 7.41
N ASP A 16 -7.27 -1.30 7.71
CA ASP A 16 -7.14 -2.73 7.45
C ASP A 16 -7.02 -3.01 5.94
N ALA A 17 -7.87 -2.39 5.12
CA ALA A 17 -7.84 -2.55 3.67
C ALA A 17 -6.52 -2.04 3.05
N VAL A 18 -5.99 -0.92 3.54
CA VAL A 18 -4.70 -0.36 3.09
C VAL A 18 -3.53 -1.25 3.55
N THR A 19 -3.62 -1.84 4.74
CA THR A 19 -2.61 -2.81 5.22
C THR A 19 -2.61 -4.09 4.38
N GLU A 20 -3.78 -4.58 3.99
CA GLU A 20 -3.89 -5.71 3.07
C GLU A 20 -3.33 -5.36 1.67
N LEU A 21 -3.61 -4.15 1.17
CA LEU A 21 -3.04 -3.66 -0.08
C LEU A 21 -1.50 -3.61 -0.02
N GLN A 22 -0.92 -3.14 1.09
CA GLN A 22 0.53 -3.14 1.30
C GLN A 22 1.11 -4.55 1.18
N ALA A 23 0.48 -5.55 1.80
CA ALA A 23 0.93 -6.94 1.73
C ALA A 23 0.89 -7.48 0.28
N ARG A 24 -0.15 -7.13 -0.49
CA ARG A 24 -0.28 -7.51 -1.91
C ARG A 24 0.76 -6.81 -2.79
N ILE A 25 1.11 -5.55 -2.49
CA ILE A 25 2.18 -4.82 -3.19
C ILE A 25 3.53 -5.51 -2.95
N GLU A 26 3.86 -5.85 -1.70
CA GLU A 26 5.12 -6.55 -1.40
C GLU A 26 5.20 -7.94 -2.04
N ALA A 27 4.08 -8.68 -2.07
CA ALA A 27 4.01 -9.94 -2.82
C ALA A 27 4.26 -9.73 -4.32
N SER A 28 3.68 -8.68 -4.91
CA SER A 28 3.86 -8.35 -6.32
C SER A 28 5.30 -7.94 -6.64
N LYS A 29 5.98 -7.22 -5.73
CA LYS A 29 7.41 -6.87 -5.86
C LYS A 29 8.28 -8.12 -5.89
N ALA A 30 8.03 -9.07 -5.00
CA ALA A 30 8.76 -10.34 -4.98
C ALA A 30 8.59 -11.11 -6.29
N SER A 31 7.36 -11.21 -6.82
CA SER A 31 7.10 -11.85 -8.11
C SER A 31 7.74 -11.11 -9.28
N ALA A 32 7.77 -9.77 -9.25
CA ALA A 32 8.44 -8.96 -10.26
C ALA A 32 9.96 -9.14 -10.23
N GLU A 33 10.58 -9.27 -9.04
CA GLU A 33 12.00 -9.58 -8.89
C GLU A 33 12.36 -10.94 -9.52
N GLU A 34 11.55 -11.96 -9.23
CA GLU A 34 11.74 -13.30 -9.81
C GLU A 34 11.62 -13.27 -11.34
N THR A 35 10.57 -12.62 -11.85
CA THR A 35 10.32 -12.50 -13.30
C THR A 35 11.44 -11.71 -13.98
N PHE A 36 11.97 -10.67 -13.34
CA PHE A 36 13.09 -9.89 -13.85
C PHE A 36 14.36 -10.75 -13.98
N GLY A 37 14.67 -11.55 -12.95
CA GLY A 37 15.79 -12.48 -12.98
C GLY A 37 15.67 -13.54 -14.08
N GLN A 38 14.46 -14.07 -14.29
CA GLN A 38 14.18 -14.99 -15.39
C GLN A 38 14.31 -14.31 -16.77
N ALA A 39 13.81 -13.09 -16.93
CA ALA A 39 13.93 -12.34 -18.18
C ALA A 39 15.38 -12.03 -18.54
N GLN A 40 16.21 -11.68 -17.53
CA GLN A 40 17.65 -11.49 -17.71
C GLN A 40 18.35 -12.79 -18.14
N SER A 41 18.06 -13.92 -17.47
CA SER A 41 18.73 -15.19 -17.78
C SER A 41 18.40 -15.71 -19.18
N LEU A 42 17.20 -15.39 -19.70
CA LEU A 42 16.77 -15.71 -21.06
C LEU A 42 17.24 -14.68 -22.11
N GLY A 43 17.88 -13.59 -21.71
CA GLY A 43 18.33 -12.53 -22.63
C GLY A 43 17.19 -11.72 -23.25
N VAL A 44 16.01 -11.68 -22.62
CA VAL A 44 14.83 -10.97 -23.14
C VAL A 44 14.81 -9.54 -22.61
N GLU A 45 15.70 -8.70 -23.16
CA GLU A 45 15.96 -7.33 -22.68
C GLU A 45 14.71 -6.45 -22.58
N ARG A 46 13.78 -6.55 -23.55
CA ARG A 46 12.54 -5.77 -23.54
C ARG A 46 11.62 -6.16 -22.38
N ALA A 47 11.54 -7.46 -22.06
CA ALA A 47 10.75 -7.93 -20.94
C ALA A 47 11.39 -7.52 -19.62
N ALA A 48 12.72 -7.63 -19.51
CA ALA A 48 13.45 -7.17 -18.33
C ALA A 48 13.23 -5.67 -18.07
N ALA A 49 13.31 -4.83 -19.10
CA ALA A 49 13.05 -3.39 -18.98
C ALA A 49 11.60 -3.08 -18.54
N ALA A 50 10.61 -3.79 -19.10
CA ALA A 50 9.21 -3.62 -18.70
C ALA A 50 8.95 -4.05 -17.24
N VAL A 51 9.58 -5.14 -16.80
CA VAL A 51 9.48 -5.61 -15.41
C VAL A 51 10.19 -4.65 -14.46
N ALA A 52 11.34 -4.08 -14.84
CA ALA A 52 12.01 -3.05 -14.06
C ALA A 52 11.11 -1.82 -13.84
N ALA A 53 10.46 -1.31 -14.89
CA ALA A 53 9.51 -0.21 -14.75
C ALA A 53 8.32 -0.56 -13.85
N CYS A 54 7.83 -1.80 -13.90
CA CYS A 54 6.78 -2.29 -13.00
C CYS A 54 7.25 -2.29 -11.54
N LYS A 55 8.50 -2.71 -11.27
CA LYS A 55 9.09 -2.65 -9.92
C LYS A 55 9.14 -1.23 -9.39
N ASP A 56 9.58 -0.26 -10.19
CA ASP A 56 9.64 1.15 -9.80
C ASP A 56 8.23 1.67 -9.42
N GLN A 57 7.21 1.33 -10.21
CA GLN A 57 5.81 1.69 -9.91
C GLN A 57 5.28 1.02 -8.63
N LEU A 58 5.68 -0.22 -8.36
CA LEU A 58 5.32 -0.91 -7.13
C LEU A 58 6.02 -0.32 -5.90
N GLU A 59 7.25 0.17 -6.05
CA GLU A 59 7.95 0.90 -4.98
C GLU A 59 7.26 2.24 -4.67
N GLU A 60 6.87 2.99 -5.70
CA GLU A 60 6.09 4.22 -5.54
C GLU A 60 4.74 3.93 -4.85
N ALA A 61 4.03 2.89 -5.29
CA ALA A 61 2.77 2.48 -4.68
C ALA A 61 2.93 2.05 -3.21
N SER A 62 4.03 1.36 -2.87
CA SER A 62 4.39 0.98 -1.50
C SER A 62 4.58 2.22 -0.62
N ALA A 63 5.33 3.22 -1.11
CA ALA A 63 5.53 4.47 -0.40
C ALA A 63 4.23 5.26 -0.19
N MET A 64 3.36 5.32 -1.21
CA MET A 64 2.05 5.97 -1.11
C MET A 64 1.13 5.29 -0.10
N THR A 65 1.14 3.96 -0.08
CA THR A 65 0.34 3.14 0.85
C THR A 65 0.79 3.38 2.30
N ALA A 66 2.10 3.39 2.55
CA ALA A 66 2.65 3.73 3.86
C ALA A 66 2.26 5.15 4.31
N ALA A 67 2.32 6.13 3.41
CA ALA A 67 1.88 7.50 3.70
C ALA A 67 0.37 7.57 4.02
N LEU A 68 -0.46 6.77 3.34
CA LEU A 68 -1.90 6.71 3.59
C LEU A 68 -2.22 6.10 4.96
N VAL A 69 -1.51 5.04 5.39
CA VAL A 69 -1.67 4.48 6.73
C VAL A 69 -1.38 5.52 7.81
N ASN A 70 -0.30 6.30 7.67
CA ASN A 70 0.03 7.37 8.62
C ASN A 70 -1.09 8.41 8.71
N LYS A 71 -1.63 8.86 7.56
CA LYS A 71 -2.75 9.81 7.51
C LYS A 71 -4.03 9.26 8.14
N LEU A 72 -4.33 7.98 7.95
CA LEU A 72 -5.47 7.32 8.60
C LEU A 72 -5.29 7.26 10.11
N GLY A 73 -4.05 7.02 10.59
CA GLY A 73 -3.70 7.10 12.01
C GLY A 73 -3.94 8.50 12.59
N GLU A 74 -3.46 9.54 11.93
CA GLU A 74 -3.70 10.94 12.34
C GLU A 74 -5.20 11.28 12.37
N ALA A 75 -5.94 10.89 11.32
CA ALA A 75 -7.39 11.10 11.23
C ALA A 75 -8.14 10.38 12.36
N ARG A 76 -7.71 9.16 12.71
CA ARG A 76 -8.27 8.41 13.83
C ARG A 76 -8.03 9.12 15.15
N SER A 77 -6.79 9.55 15.43
CA SER A 77 -6.48 10.27 16.67
C SER A 77 -7.28 11.56 16.80
N ALA A 78 -7.49 12.30 15.70
CA ALA A 78 -8.33 13.49 15.69
C ALA A 78 -9.81 13.17 15.98
N ALA A 79 -10.34 12.08 15.41
CA ALA A 79 -11.71 11.63 15.68
C ALA A 79 -11.89 11.17 17.14
N GLU A 80 -10.91 10.46 17.71
CA GLU A 80 -10.91 10.05 19.12
C GLU A 80 -10.87 11.27 20.06
N ALA A 81 -10.09 12.31 19.75
CA ALA A 81 -10.07 13.55 20.51
C ALA A 81 -11.42 14.28 20.45
N ALA A 82 -12.04 14.36 19.27
CA ALA A 82 -13.36 14.96 19.09
C ALA A 82 -14.48 14.23 19.82
N LYS A 83 -14.34 12.91 20.04
CA LYS A 83 -15.29 12.12 20.85
C LYS A 83 -15.24 12.46 22.34
N GLN A 84 -14.09 12.94 22.83
CA GLN A 84 -13.84 13.23 24.25
C GLN A 84 -14.11 14.69 24.64
N ALA A 85 -14.25 15.59 23.65
CA ALA A 85 -14.58 17.00 23.82
C ALA A 85 -16.10 17.23 23.91
#